data_AF-A0A1H2EC99-F1
#
_entry.id   AF-A0A1H2EC99-F1
#
_cell.length_a   1.000
_cell.length_b   1.000
_cell.length_c   1.000
_cell.angle_alpha   90.00
_cell.angle_beta   90.00
_cell.angle_gamma   90.00
#
_symmetry.space_group_name_H-M   'P 1'
#
loop_
_entity.id
_entity.type
_entity.pdbx_description
1 polymer ?
#
loop_
_entity_poly.entity_id
_entity_poly.type
_entity_poly.pdbx_seq_one_letter_code
_entity_poly.pdbx_strand_id
1 'polypeptide(L)'
;MIDLRVFLTAALLGAVMIAGSGPAYAIGPSLYDQPVKGLTYRSACDTRSDYLRLVKELRQRPRRHARAVDNVEGYMMDERWPFSKQMEHARTRDQKLLANRDLMKRLHEKSRYGYPLDVDCRAIPRKAFVLEQDTRPSRSMLCIRVTGWPKCLWTSSSILERYRATGDGKTFRPR
;
A
#
# COMPACT_ATOMS: atom_id res chain seq x y z
N MET A 1 -36.43 47.17 12.10
CA MET A 1 -36.81 45.85 12.64
C MET A 1 -36.42 44.83 11.59
N ILE A 2 -35.39 44.02 11.87
CA ILE A 2 -34.93 42.96 10.96
C ILE A 2 -35.47 41.65 11.53
N ASP A 3 -36.26 40.96 10.70
CA ASP A 3 -36.96 39.74 11.09
C ASP A 3 -36.01 38.54 11.09
N LEU A 4 -36.00 37.84 12.21
CA LEU A 4 -35.02 36.84 12.60
C LEU A 4 -35.76 35.56 12.93
N ARG A 5 -36.25 34.82 11.91
CA ARG A 5 -36.72 33.42 12.00
C ARG A 5 -37.21 32.90 10.64
N VAL A 6 -36.33 32.31 9.86
CA VAL A 6 -36.62 31.04 9.15
C VAL A 6 -35.36 30.18 9.26
N PHE A 7 -35.26 29.50 10.39
CA PHE A 7 -34.45 28.30 10.55
C PHE A 7 -35.15 27.15 9.84
N LEU A 8 -34.36 26.21 9.32
CA LEU A 8 -34.72 24.98 8.59
C LEU A 8 -35.15 25.17 7.12
N THR A 9 -34.21 24.95 6.20
CA THR A 9 -34.13 23.68 5.44
C THR A 9 -32.98 23.73 4.41
N ALA A 10 -32.35 22.56 4.21
CA ALA A 10 -31.40 22.24 3.14
C ALA A 10 -29.98 22.85 3.22
N ALA A 11 -29.28 22.56 4.33
CA ALA A 11 -27.86 22.22 4.28
C ALA A 11 -27.69 20.93 3.46
N LEU A 12 -27.70 21.03 2.13
CA LEU A 12 -27.57 19.92 1.19
C LEU A 12 -26.75 20.40 -0.01
N LEU A 13 -25.47 20.71 0.21
CA LEU A 13 -24.45 20.82 -0.85
C LEU A 13 -23.02 20.69 -0.29
N GLY A 14 -22.90 20.10 0.91
CA GLY A 14 -21.63 19.78 1.56
C GLY A 14 -21.24 18.32 1.35
N ALA A 15 -21.13 17.88 0.11
CA ALA A 15 -20.47 16.63 -0.26
C ALA A 15 -20.09 16.64 -1.75
N VAL A 16 -19.28 17.63 -2.16
CA VAL A 16 -18.29 17.32 -3.18
C VAL A 16 -17.40 16.26 -2.51
N MET A 17 -17.77 15.00 -2.71
CA MET A 17 -16.84 13.90 -2.52
C MET A 17 -15.67 14.25 -3.41
N ILE A 18 -14.65 14.82 -2.77
CA ILE A 18 -13.28 14.66 -3.17
C ILE A 18 -13.15 13.14 -3.28
N ALA A 19 -13.35 12.63 -4.50
CA ALA A 19 -12.76 11.39 -4.94
C ALA A 19 -11.25 11.64 -4.92
N GLY A 20 -10.73 11.77 -3.71
CA GLY A 20 -9.34 11.95 -3.42
C GLY A 20 -8.72 10.68 -3.89
N SER A 21 -8.10 10.74 -5.07
CA SER A 21 -6.95 9.95 -5.44
C SER A 21 -6.90 8.61 -4.70
N GLY A 22 -7.96 7.81 -4.92
CA GLY A 22 -7.96 6.41 -4.59
C GLY A 22 -6.76 5.89 -5.36
N PRO A 23 -5.72 5.40 -4.68
CA PRO A 23 -4.50 5.18 -5.38
C PRO A 23 -4.76 4.12 -6.44
N ALA A 24 -3.99 4.15 -7.52
CA ALA A 24 -3.97 3.12 -8.58
C ALA A 24 -3.65 1.68 -8.06
N TYR A 25 -3.82 1.41 -6.77
CA TYR A 25 -3.71 0.16 -6.05
C TYR A 25 -5.09 -0.44 -5.70
N ALA A 26 -6.22 0.22 -6.05
CA ALA A 26 -7.59 -0.24 -5.74
C ALA A 26 -8.28 -1.00 -6.90
N ILE A 27 -7.57 -1.34 -7.97
CA ILE A 27 -8.06 -2.24 -9.03
C ILE A 27 -7.55 -3.66 -8.72
N GLY A 28 -8.29 -4.34 -7.84
CA GLY A 28 -8.21 -5.78 -7.59
C GLY A 28 -6.90 -6.33 -6.98
N PRO A 29 -6.96 -7.48 -6.28
CA PRO A 29 -5.76 -8.29 -6.07
C PRO A 29 -5.47 -9.01 -7.39
N SER A 30 -4.34 -8.76 -8.06
CA SER A 30 -3.65 -9.66 -9.04
C SER A 30 -3.23 -9.08 -10.39
N LEU A 31 -3.47 -7.82 -10.76
CA LEU A 31 -2.84 -7.34 -12.01
C LEU A 31 -1.32 -7.20 -11.86
N TYR A 32 -0.92 -6.88 -10.65
CA TYR A 32 0.45 -6.91 -10.17
C TYR A 32 0.37 -7.66 -8.86
N ASP A 33 0.65 -8.97 -8.86
CA ASP A 33 1.18 -9.57 -7.64
C ASP A 33 2.25 -8.59 -7.14
N GLN A 34 2.12 -8.14 -5.88
CA GLN A 34 3.00 -7.08 -5.35
C GLN A 34 4.43 -7.37 -5.82
N PRO A 35 5.24 -6.35 -6.17
CA PRO A 35 6.57 -6.54 -6.78
C PRO A 35 7.54 -7.36 -5.91
N VAL A 36 7.06 -7.81 -4.77
CA VAL A 36 7.69 -8.68 -3.79
C VAL A 36 6.63 -9.71 -3.41
N LYS A 37 6.68 -10.91 -4.00
CA LYS A 37 5.71 -11.98 -3.73
C LYS A 37 5.59 -12.24 -2.22
N GLY A 38 4.40 -12.02 -1.66
CA GLY A 38 4.09 -12.27 -0.25
C GLY A 38 4.63 -11.24 0.77
N LEU A 39 5.42 -10.24 0.35
CA LEU A 39 5.90 -9.19 1.27
C LEU A 39 5.05 -7.92 1.14
N THR A 40 4.64 -7.38 2.29
CA THR A 40 3.76 -6.21 2.38
C THR A 40 4.31 -5.24 3.43
N TYR A 41 3.63 -4.11 3.68
CA TYR A 41 3.94 -3.24 4.83
C TYR A 41 3.85 -3.97 6.18
N ARG A 42 3.21 -5.14 6.21
CA ARG A 42 3.06 -6.03 7.38
C ARG A 42 4.06 -7.18 7.38
N SER A 43 5.15 -7.06 6.64
CA SER A 43 6.30 -7.94 6.79
C SER A 43 7.19 -7.48 7.95
N ALA A 44 8.07 -8.37 8.39
CA ALA A 44 9.13 -8.05 9.33
C ALA A 44 10.48 -8.43 8.73
N CYS A 45 11.52 -7.66 9.02
CA CYS A 45 12.86 -7.81 8.45
C CYS A 45 13.92 -7.93 9.55
N ASP A 46 15.06 -8.53 9.20
CA ASP A 46 16.17 -8.74 10.14
C ASP A 46 16.68 -7.44 10.77
N THR A 47 16.79 -6.38 9.96
CA THR A 47 17.22 -5.06 10.44
C THR A 47 16.19 -3.98 10.20
N ARG A 48 16.28 -2.90 10.98
CA ARG A 48 15.49 -1.69 10.78
C ARG A 48 15.71 -1.09 9.39
N SER A 49 16.94 -1.09 8.90
CA SER A 49 17.30 -0.59 7.56
C SER A 49 16.64 -1.40 6.45
N ASP A 50 16.57 -2.73 6.58
CA ASP A 50 15.93 -3.60 5.59
C ASP A 50 14.43 -3.36 5.54
N TYR A 51 13.79 -3.17 6.70
CA TYR A 51 12.37 -2.79 6.74
C TYR A 51 12.12 -1.44 6.06
N LEU A 52 12.96 -0.43 6.31
CA LEU A 52 12.84 0.86 5.64
C LEU A 52 13.08 0.77 4.12
N ARG A 53 14.00 -0.10 3.68
CA ARG A 53 14.22 -0.41 2.26
C ARG A 53 12.99 -1.06 1.66
N LEU A 54 12.41 -2.07 2.30
CA LEU A 54 11.17 -2.71 1.89
C LEU A 54 10.04 -1.68 1.73
N VAL A 55 9.82 -0.82 2.73
CA VAL A 55 8.78 0.23 2.69
C VAL A 55 8.99 1.19 1.52
N LYS A 56 10.24 1.65 1.31
CA LYS A 56 10.59 2.52 0.19
C LYS A 56 10.26 1.85 -1.15
N GLU A 57 10.58 0.58 -1.28
CA GLU A 57 10.40 -0.19 -2.51
C GLU A 57 8.92 -0.50 -2.76
N LEU A 58 8.15 -0.90 -1.74
CA LEU A 58 6.69 -1.07 -1.84
C LEU A 58 5.98 0.22 -2.27
N ARG A 59 6.52 1.39 -1.91
CA ARG A 59 5.96 2.69 -2.32
C ARG A 59 6.37 3.10 -3.73
N GLN A 60 7.62 2.86 -4.11
CA GLN A 60 8.19 3.39 -5.35
C GLN A 60 8.02 2.44 -6.54
N ARG A 61 8.14 1.12 -6.32
CA ARG A 61 8.11 0.13 -7.40
C ARG A 61 6.80 0.10 -8.17
N PRO A 62 5.59 0.15 -7.56
CA PRO A 62 4.34 0.13 -8.34
C PRO A 62 4.27 1.28 -9.34
N ARG A 63 4.64 2.50 -8.93
CA ARG A 63 4.66 3.68 -9.81
C ARG A 63 5.69 3.56 -10.92
N ARG A 64 6.90 3.09 -10.59
CA ARG A 64 7.98 2.91 -11.57
C ARG A 64 7.67 1.77 -12.55
N HIS A 65 6.99 0.73 -12.08
CA HIS A 65 6.54 -0.38 -12.89
C HIS A 65 5.42 0.05 -13.85
N ALA A 66 4.41 0.78 -13.37
CA ALA A 66 3.35 1.33 -14.21
C ALA A 66 3.91 2.24 -15.32
N ARG A 67 4.86 3.14 -15.01
CA ARG A 67 5.53 3.95 -16.05
C ARG A 67 6.28 3.12 -17.08
N ALA A 68 6.91 2.02 -16.67
CA ALA A 68 7.59 1.13 -17.61
C ALA A 68 6.59 0.42 -18.54
N VAL A 69 5.43 0.02 -18.02
CA VAL A 69 4.33 -0.54 -18.81
C VAL A 69 3.76 0.50 -19.78
N ASP A 70 3.45 1.71 -19.31
CA ASP A 70 2.93 2.80 -20.14
C ASP A 70 3.87 3.15 -21.30
N ASN A 71 5.19 3.15 -21.05
CA ASN A 71 6.21 3.41 -22.07
C ASN A 71 6.30 2.29 -23.12
N VAL A 72 6.13 1.03 -22.73
CA VAL A 72 6.21 -0.12 -23.67
C VAL A 72 4.97 -0.17 -24.57
N GLU A 73 3.80 0.15 -24.01
CA GLU A 73 2.53 0.07 -24.73
C GLU A 73 2.13 1.38 -25.43
N GLY A 74 2.91 2.46 -25.25
CA GLY A 74 2.64 3.75 -25.87
C GLY A 74 1.41 4.48 -25.32
N TYR A 75 0.96 4.15 -24.10
CA TYR A 75 -0.17 4.81 -23.44
C TYR A 75 0.21 6.15 -22.78
N MET A 76 1.06 6.95 -23.44
CA MET A 76 1.45 8.25 -22.91
C MET A 76 0.25 9.21 -22.91
N MET A 77 -0.09 9.72 -21.73
CA MET A 77 -1.13 10.73 -21.58
C MET A 77 -0.56 12.09 -21.95
N ASP A 78 -1.25 12.81 -22.83
CA ASP A 78 -0.94 14.21 -23.11
C ASP A 78 -1.57 15.09 -22.01
N GLU A 79 -0.72 15.71 -21.20
CA GLU A 79 -1.12 16.57 -20.08
C GLU A 79 -1.88 17.82 -20.52
N ARG A 80 -1.81 18.17 -21.82
CA ARG A 80 -2.55 19.31 -22.39
C ARG A 80 -4.01 18.97 -22.70
N TRP A 81 -4.41 17.71 -22.59
CA TRP A 81 -5.80 17.32 -22.83
C TRP A 81 -6.74 17.86 -21.75
N PRO A 82 -8.02 18.11 -22.08
CA PRO A 82 -9.05 18.37 -21.07
C PRO A 82 -9.14 17.21 -20.07
N PHE A 83 -9.42 17.52 -18.80
CA PHE A 83 -9.47 16.54 -17.71
C PHE A 83 -10.42 15.35 -18.00
N SER A 84 -11.56 15.58 -18.66
CA SER A 84 -12.50 14.52 -19.07
C SER A 84 -11.86 13.49 -20.00
N LYS A 85 -11.08 13.94 -20.99
CA LYS A 85 -10.38 13.10 -21.94
C LYS A 85 -9.22 12.34 -21.29
N GLN A 86 -8.52 12.98 -20.35
CA GLN A 86 -7.49 12.32 -19.53
C GLN A 86 -8.10 11.16 -18.72
N MET A 87 -9.26 11.39 -18.10
CA MET A 87 -9.98 10.38 -17.32
C MET A 87 -10.48 9.21 -18.18
N GLU A 88 -11.02 9.49 -19.37
CA GLU A 88 -11.47 8.46 -20.31
C GLU A 88 -10.32 7.59 -20.83
N HIS A 89 -9.20 8.22 -21.19
CA HIS A 89 -7.99 7.51 -21.62
C HIS A 89 -7.44 6.63 -20.51
N ALA A 90 -7.38 7.14 -19.27
CA ALA A 90 -6.95 6.36 -18.11
C ALA A 90 -7.85 5.13 -17.87
N ARG A 91 -9.18 5.29 -17.95
CA ARG A 91 -10.13 4.16 -17.85
C ARG A 91 -9.94 3.12 -18.94
N THR A 92 -9.79 3.56 -20.18
CA THR A 92 -9.59 2.67 -21.35
C THR A 92 -8.28 1.89 -21.24
N ARG A 93 -7.20 2.55 -20.82
CA ARG A 93 -5.92 1.90 -20.52
C ARG A 93 -6.10 0.81 -19.46
N ASP A 94 -6.71 1.15 -18.33
CA ASP A 94 -6.88 0.22 -17.22
C ASP A 94 -7.70 -1.02 -17.65
N GLN A 95 -8.74 -0.83 -18.47
CA GLN A 95 -9.51 -1.93 -19.05
C GLN A 95 -8.67 -2.83 -19.99
N LYS A 96 -7.84 -2.25 -20.86
CA LYS A 96 -6.96 -3.00 -21.76
C LYS A 96 -5.90 -3.81 -21.01
N LEU A 97 -5.29 -3.22 -19.97
CA LEU A 97 -4.32 -3.90 -19.13
C LEU A 97 -4.98 -5.06 -18.36
N LEU A 98 -6.20 -4.86 -17.84
CA LEU A 98 -7.00 -5.91 -17.18
C LEU A 98 -7.32 -7.09 -18.13
N ALA A 99 -7.64 -6.79 -19.38
CA ALA A 99 -7.99 -7.81 -20.37
C ALA A 99 -6.80 -8.66 -20.83
N ASN A 100 -5.56 -8.18 -20.67
CA ASN A 100 -4.36 -8.79 -21.25
C ASN A 100 -3.39 -9.35 -20.20
N ARG A 101 -3.87 -10.31 -19.38
CA ARG A 101 -3.12 -10.87 -18.24
C ARG A 101 -1.74 -11.43 -18.62
N ASP A 102 -1.61 -12.08 -19.77
CA ASP A 102 -0.33 -12.68 -20.21
C ASP A 102 0.69 -11.64 -20.69
N LEU A 103 0.23 -10.54 -21.27
CA LEU A 103 1.08 -9.40 -21.59
C LEU A 103 1.59 -8.75 -20.30
N MET A 104 0.71 -8.54 -19.33
CA MET A 104 1.07 -7.97 -18.03
C MET A 104 2.08 -8.84 -17.28
N LYS A 105 1.92 -10.16 -17.30
CA LYS A 105 2.88 -11.11 -16.72
C LYS A 105 4.26 -10.99 -17.40
N ARG A 106 4.31 -10.97 -18.73
CA ARG A 106 5.56 -10.80 -19.49
C ARG A 106 6.25 -9.45 -19.22
N LEU A 107 5.47 -8.37 -19.12
CA LEU A 107 5.99 -7.04 -18.77
C LEU A 107 6.52 -7.00 -17.33
N HIS A 108 5.87 -7.70 -16.41
CA HIS A 108 6.33 -7.87 -15.04
C HIS A 108 7.68 -8.60 -14.96
N GLU A 109 7.79 -9.75 -15.62
CA GLU A 109 9.02 -10.56 -15.67
C GLU A 109 10.19 -9.83 -16.36
N LYS A 110 9.91 -8.93 -17.30
CA LYS A 110 10.95 -8.12 -17.97
C LYS A 110 11.33 -6.85 -17.21
N SER A 111 10.48 -6.38 -16.29
CA SER A 111 10.72 -5.15 -15.56
C SER A 111 11.71 -5.39 -14.41
N ARG A 112 12.77 -4.58 -14.33
CA ARG A 112 13.67 -4.56 -13.16
C ARG A 112 12.96 -4.29 -11.82
N TYR A 113 11.70 -3.85 -11.86
CA TYR A 113 10.86 -3.58 -10.70
C TYR A 113 9.88 -4.72 -10.37
N GLY A 114 9.73 -5.71 -11.25
CA GLY A 114 8.90 -6.90 -11.04
C GLY A 114 9.64 -8.07 -10.38
N TYR A 115 10.97 -8.08 -10.38
CA TYR A 115 11.77 -9.09 -9.67
C TYR A 115 11.66 -8.95 -8.14
N PRO A 116 11.75 -10.05 -7.37
CA PRO A 116 11.71 -10.00 -5.92
C PRO A 116 12.79 -9.05 -5.37
N LEU A 117 12.45 -8.33 -4.30
CA LEU A 117 13.43 -7.53 -3.58
C LEU A 117 14.45 -8.45 -2.90
N ASP A 118 15.73 -8.13 -3.07
CA ASP A 118 16.80 -8.69 -2.26
C ASP A 118 16.81 -8.01 -0.88
N VAL A 119 15.86 -8.45 -0.04
CA VAL A 119 15.72 -8.03 1.36
C VAL A 119 15.40 -9.26 2.21
N ASP A 120 16.09 -9.42 3.33
CA ASP A 120 15.78 -10.48 4.31
C ASP A 120 14.56 -10.06 5.15
N CYS A 121 13.40 -10.17 4.51
CA CYS A 121 12.10 -9.88 5.08
C CYS A 121 11.17 -11.07 4.88
N ARG A 122 10.24 -11.25 5.81
CA ARG A 122 9.22 -12.31 5.77
C ARG A 122 7.87 -11.79 6.20
N ALA A 123 6.80 -12.40 5.70
CA ALA A 123 5.45 -12.09 6.13
C ALA A 123 5.27 -12.42 7.63
N ILE A 124 4.61 -11.54 8.37
CA ILE A 124 4.25 -11.83 9.76
C ILE A 124 3.04 -12.77 9.74
N PRO A 125 3.15 -14.03 10.24
CA PRO A 125 2.01 -14.93 10.31
C PRO A 125 1.01 -14.42 11.35
N ARG A 126 -0.27 -14.81 11.22
CA ARG A 126 -1.32 -14.46 12.19
C ARG A 126 -1.20 -15.30 13.46
N LYS A 127 -0.13 -15.09 14.21
CA LYS A 127 0.22 -15.76 15.48
C LYS A 127 0.58 -14.73 16.53
N ALA A 128 0.56 -15.11 17.80
CA ALA A 128 1.02 -14.23 18.86
C ALA A 128 2.50 -13.82 18.67
N PHE A 129 2.83 -12.63 19.14
CA PHE A 129 4.21 -12.16 19.20
C PHE A 129 4.47 -11.38 20.49
N VAL A 130 5.75 -11.27 20.84
CA VAL A 130 6.24 -10.43 21.92
C VAL A 130 6.89 -9.19 21.32
N LEU A 131 6.56 -8.02 21.85
CA LEU A 131 7.27 -6.78 21.58
C LEU A 131 8.54 -6.72 22.42
N GLU A 132 9.70 -6.71 21.78
CA GLU A 132 10.99 -6.68 22.47
C GLU A 132 11.61 -5.28 22.51
N GLN A 133 11.42 -4.50 21.44
CA GLN A 133 11.97 -3.14 21.33
C GLN A 133 11.01 -2.24 20.55
N ASP A 134 10.98 -0.95 20.88
CA ASP A 134 10.30 0.08 20.08
C ASP A 134 11.24 1.28 19.82
N THR A 135 11.02 2.01 18.72
CA THR A 135 11.73 3.28 18.46
C THR A 135 10.78 4.45 18.66
N ARG A 136 10.84 5.10 19.83
CA ARG A 136 10.18 6.38 20.11
C ARG A 136 11.12 7.55 19.81
N PRO A 137 10.63 8.74 19.34
CA PRO A 137 9.23 9.17 19.27
C PRO A 137 8.65 9.38 17.84
N SER A 138 9.44 9.44 16.76
CA SER A 138 8.95 9.96 15.46
C SER A 138 8.72 8.94 14.35
N ARG A 139 9.17 7.69 14.51
CA ARG A 139 8.98 6.61 13.53
C ARG A 139 8.80 5.30 14.27
N SER A 140 7.58 5.02 14.72
CA SER A 140 7.26 3.88 15.57
C SER A 140 7.51 2.57 14.83
N MET A 141 8.74 2.06 14.94
CA MET A 141 9.12 0.73 14.52
C MET A 141 9.20 -0.17 15.75
N LEU A 142 8.88 -1.43 15.54
CA LEU A 142 8.80 -2.43 16.57
C LEU A 142 9.74 -3.58 16.21
N CYS A 143 10.57 -4.04 17.15
CA CYS A 143 11.18 -5.35 17.06
C CYS A 143 10.25 -6.35 17.74
N ILE A 144 9.63 -7.21 16.93
CA ILE A 144 8.68 -8.21 17.40
C ILE A 144 9.28 -9.61 17.24
N ARG A 145 9.08 -10.48 18.23
CA ARG A 145 9.39 -11.90 18.10
C ARG A 145 8.09 -12.69 18.08
N VAL A 146 7.73 -13.16 16.89
CA VAL A 146 6.60 -14.07 16.69
C VAL A 146 6.95 -15.43 17.30
N THR A 147 5.94 -16.11 17.87
CA THR A 147 6.13 -17.47 18.40
C THR A 147 6.75 -18.40 17.33
N GLY A 148 7.90 -18.99 17.67
CA GLY A 148 8.66 -19.88 16.79
C GLY A 148 9.73 -19.18 15.93
N TRP A 149 9.88 -17.86 16.01
CA TRP A 149 11.02 -17.17 15.39
C TRP A 149 12.23 -17.16 16.33
N PRO A 150 13.45 -17.33 15.79
CA PRO A 150 14.67 -17.40 16.59
C PRO A 150 15.10 -16.06 17.20
N LYS A 151 14.67 -14.94 16.59
CA LYS A 151 15.03 -13.58 17.00
C LYS A 151 13.87 -12.61 16.72
N CYS A 152 13.94 -11.41 17.31
CA CYS A 152 13.02 -10.35 16.94
C CYS A 152 13.34 -9.79 15.55
N LEU A 153 12.31 -9.41 14.83
CA LEU A 153 12.37 -8.79 13.50
C LEU A 153 11.67 -7.44 13.53
N TRP A 154 12.17 -6.51 12.73
CA TRP A 154 11.71 -5.13 12.66
C TRP A 154 10.51 -4.96 11.73
N THR A 155 9.48 -4.27 12.21
CA THR A 155 8.28 -3.92 11.45
C THR A 155 7.72 -2.55 11.87
N SER A 156 6.64 -2.10 11.23
CA SER A 156 5.92 -0.87 11.60
C SER A 156 4.94 -1.12 12.74
N SER A 157 4.73 -0.10 13.57
CA SER A 157 3.64 -0.08 14.56
C SER A 157 2.25 -0.28 13.98
N SER A 158 2.03 -0.07 12.68
CA SER A 158 0.74 -0.36 12.03
C SER A 158 0.35 -1.83 12.15
N ILE A 159 1.29 -2.74 12.46
CA ILE A 159 0.95 -4.13 12.74
C ILE A 159 -0.01 -4.25 13.93
N LEU A 160 0.12 -3.36 14.94
CA LEU A 160 -0.68 -3.39 16.17
C LEU A 160 -2.18 -3.23 15.93
N GLU A 161 -2.60 -2.66 14.79
CA GLU A 161 -4.01 -2.53 14.41
C GLU A 161 -4.73 -3.89 14.31
N ARG A 162 -4.00 -4.97 13.99
CA ARG A 162 -4.56 -6.33 13.84
C ARG A 162 -4.40 -7.20 15.09
N TYR A 163 -3.80 -6.64 16.14
CA TYR A 163 -3.48 -7.38 17.35
C TYR A 163 -4.04 -6.66 18.57
N ARG A 164 -4.21 -7.41 19.65
CA ARG A 164 -4.62 -6.90 20.96
C ARG A 164 -3.51 -7.23 21.95
N ALA A 165 -3.11 -6.24 22.74
CA ALA A 165 -2.19 -6.44 23.85
C ALA A 165 -2.84 -7.36 24.88
N THR A 166 -2.08 -8.31 25.41
CA THR A 166 -2.47 -9.08 26.60
C THR A 166 -2.19 -8.29 27.87
N GLY A 167 -2.65 -8.80 29.02
CA GLY A 167 -2.50 -8.11 30.32
C GLY A 167 -1.05 -7.87 30.76
N ASP A 168 -0.07 -8.52 30.13
CA ASP A 168 1.37 -8.33 30.39
C ASP A 168 1.98 -7.10 29.68
N GLY A 169 1.22 -6.40 28.84
CA GLY A 169 1.63 -5.16 28.17
C GLY A 169 2.67 -5.31 27.06
N LYS A 170 3.21 -6.51 26.83
CA LYS A 170 4.28 -6.79 25.85
C LYS A 170 3.92 -7.88 24.84
N THR A 171 2.97 -8.75 25.18
CA THR A 171 2.53 -9.80 24.27
C THR A 171 1.29 -9.34 23.51
N PHE A 172 1.23 -9.67 22.23
CA PHE A 172 0.16 -9.28 21.33
C PHE A 172 -0.42 -10.51 20.66
N ARG A 173 -1.74 -10.65 20.72
CA ARG A 173 -2.48 -11.76 20.09
C ARG A 173 -3.31 -11.24 18.91
N PRO A 174 -3.50 -12.03 17.85
CA PRO A 174 -4.39 -11.64 16.77
C PRO A 174 -5.77 -11.26 17.31
N ARG A 175 -6.35 -10.19 16.76
CA ARG A 175 -7.78 -9.88 16.94
C ARG A 175 -8.65 -10.88 16.20
#